data_AF-A0A183NT44-F1
#
_entry.id   AF-A0A183NT44-F1
#
_cell.length_a   1.000
_cell.length_b   1.000
_cell.length_c   1.000
_cell.angle_alpha   90.00
_cell.angle_beta   90.00
_cell.angle_gamma   90.00
#
_symmetry.space_group_name_H-M   'P 1'
#
loop_
_entity.id
_entity.type
_entity.pdbx_description
1 polymer ?
#
loop_
_entity_poly.entity_id
_entity_poly.type
_entity_poly.pdbx_seq_one_letter_code
_entity_poly.pdbx_strand_id
1 'polypeptide(L)'
;MTFKCPPSLQLETDAKRPKVSADHISAFSDTSSDVGDLEDFSRLFNTLDSWDSETSNGPTTFGANEVTETTVPQLTVFLEKRALSNQEARNNFPEQPKRFMQAELELQGTLEEMQVLAANPELYPILAEQTRPISLLLGLLAHENTDINLSVIDLLHELLESSCLQEAGLDKVNQFLEVLFSGQLIQSLIQNISRLDETKKDEADGVHKTLGIVESLLEIRPDMNVIMANQGLFEWLLRRLQKRPVFDKNKLYVSELLSVALQMDEANRL
;
A
#
# COMPACT_ATOMS: atom_id res chain seq x y z
N MET A 1 40.64 23.34 49.25
CA MET A 1 41.89 22.60 49.03
C MET A 1 41.64 21.58 47.93
N THR A 2 42.46 21.70 46.90
CA THR A 2 42.42 21.03 45.59
C THR A 2 42.96 19.60 45.66
N PHE A 3 42.24 18.65 45.09
CA PHE A 3 42.73 17.31 44.72
C PHE A 3 42.34 17.09 43.25
N LYS A 4 43.12 17.54 42.26
CA LYS A 4 44.35 16.95 41.68
C LYS A 4 44.21 15.47 41.29
N CYS A 5 43.88 15.26 40.01
CA CYS A 5 44.14 14.05 39.22
C CYS A 5 45.66 13.92 38.94
N PRO A 6 46.25 12.71 38.88
CA PRO A 6 46.95 12.22 37.66
C PRO A 6 47.10 10.67 37.57
N PRO A 7 47.82 10.08 36.58
CA PRO A 7 48.13 10.50 35.21
C PRO A 7 47.76 9.45 34.13
N SER A 8 47.72 9.91 32.88
CA SER A 8 47.70 9.13 31.64
C SER A 8 49.10 8.61 31.28
N LEU A 9 49.21 7.34 30.87
CA LEU A 9 50.34 6.73 30.12
C LEU A 9 49.72 5.71 29.14
N GLN A 10 49.55 6.07 27.87
CA GLN A 10 50.45 5.86 26.72
C GLN A 10 50.31 4.48 26.05
N LEU A 11 50.13 4.55 24.72
CA LEU A 11 50.00 3.49 23.73
C LEU A 11 51.18 2.51 23.77
N GLU A 12 50.88 1.21 23.64
CA GLU A 12 51.71 0.29 22.87
C GLU A 12 50.85 -0.50 21.88
N THR A 13 51.36 -0.49 20.65
CA THR A 13 50.93 -1.17 19.44
C THR A 13 51.34 -2.64 19.46
N ASP A 14 50.45 -3.55 19.03
CA ASP A 14 50.74 -4.64 18.09
C ASP A 14 49.76 -5.81 18.24
N ALA A 15 48.88 -6.00 17.25
CA ALA A 15 48.35 -7.33 16.94
C ALA A 15 47.95 -7.40 15.46
N LYS A 16 48.70 -8.24 14.73
CA LYS A 16 48.62 -8.53 13.30
C LYS A 16 47.24 -9.07 12.89
N ARG A 17 46.71 -8.53 11.79
CA ARG A 17 45.56 -9.04 11.04
C ARG A 17 46.00 -10.25 10.17
N PRO A 18 45.32 -11.41 10.18
CA PRO A 18 45.65 -12.49 9.26
C PRO A 18 45.05 -12.22 7.86
N LYS A 19 45.88 -12.45 6.83
CA LYS A 19 45.49 -12.49 5.41
C LYS A 19 45.03 -13.91 5.08
N VAL A 20 43.89 -14.05 4.39
CA VAL A 20 43.50 -15.31 3.74
C VAL A 20 43.41 -15.06 2.24
N SER A 21 44.08 -15.95 1.51
CA SER A 21 44.39 -15.93 0.09
C SER A 21 43.20 -16.40 -0.76
N ALA A 22 43.11 -15.86 -1.97
CA ALA A 22 42.25 -16.33 -3.04
C ALA A 22 42.80 -17.64 -3.65
N ASP A 23 41.93 -18.64 -3.84
CA ASP A 23 41.64 -19.26 -5.15
C ASP A 23 40.92 -20.62 -5.01
N HIS A 24 39.80 -20.74 -5.75
CA HIS A 24 39.02 -21.93 -6.17
C HIS A 24 38.18 -22.71 -5.13
N ILE A 25 36.95 -23.20 -5.38
CA ILE A 25 35.93 -23.11 -6.45
C ILE A 25 34.59 -23.61 -5.85
N SER A 26 33.48 -22.99 -6.26
CA SER A 26 32.06 -23.44 -6.28
C SER A 26 31.42 -24.16 -5.09
N ALA A 27 30.35 -23.55 -4.55
CA ALA A 27 28.97 -24.02 -4.69
C ALA A 27 28.13 -23.42 -3.57
N PHE A 28 27.43 -22.30 -3.82
CA PHE A 28 26.13 -22.00 -3.21
C PHE A 28 25.49 -20.91 -4.07
N SER A 29 24.50 -21.36 -4.83
CA SER A 29 23.66 -20.61 -5.75
C SER A 29 22.76 -19.61 -5.03
N ASP A 30 22.76 -18.39 -5.53
CA ASP A 30 21.63 -17.46 -5.71
C ASP A 30 20.37 -17.72 -4.87
N THR A 31 20.16 -16.87 -3.87
CA THR A 31 18.82 -16.43 -3.47
C THR A 31 18.80 -14.91 -3.59
N SER A 32 18.65 -14.45 -4.82
CA SER A 32 18.16 -13.09 -5.11
C SER A 32 16.79 -12.98 -4.47
N SER A 33 16.67 -12.17 -3.42
CA SER A 33 15.38 -11.74 -2.90
C SER A 33 14.69 -10.93 -4.00
N ASP A 34 13.70 -11.56 -4.60
CA ASP A 34 12.85 -11.05 -5.67
C ASP A 34 12.11 -9.80 -5.16
N VAL A 35 12.73 -8.64 -5.36
CA VAL A 35 12.07 -7.34 -5.25
C VAL A 35 11.25 -7.26 -6.53
N GLY A 36 9.93 -7.45 -6.42
CA GLY A 36 9.02 -7.35 -7.56
C GLY A 36 9.30 -6.08 -8.35
N ASP A 37 9.83 -6.26 -9.56
CA ASP A 37 10.28 -5.18 -10.42
C ASP A 37 9.10 -4.27 -10.79
N LEU A 38 9.29 -2.96 -10.54
CA LEU A 38 8.47 -1.86 -11.04
C LEU A 38 8.26 -1.88 -12.57
N GLU A 39 8.99 -2.75 -13.30
CA GLU A 39 8.81 -3.00 -14.73
C GLU A 39 7.49 -3.73 -15.07
N ASP A 40 6.86 -4.41 -14.11
CA ASP A 40 5.61 -5.17 -14.37
C ASP A 40 4.40 -4.25 -14.61
N PHE A 41 4.45 -3.02 -14.07
CA PHE A 41 3.41 -2.01 -14.28
C PHE A 41 3.32 -1.57 -15.75
N SER A 42 4.46 -1.52 -16.46
CA SER A 42 4.48 -1.20 -17.90
C SER A 42 3.94 -2.33 -18.76
N ARG A 43 4.09 -3.59 -18.33
CA ARG A 43 3.58 -4.77 -19.06
C ARG A 43 2.05 -4.89 -18.98
N LEU A 44 1.45 -4.47 -17.87
CA LEU A 44 -0.01 -4.37 -17.70
C LEU A 44 -0.67 -3.48 -18.76
N PHE A 45 0.04 -2.43 -19.21
CA PHE A 45 -0.44 -1.47 -20.21
C PHE A 45 -0.16 -1.89 -21.66
N ASN A 46 0.99 -2.51 -21.95
CA ASN A 46 1.36 -2.95 -23.31
C ASN A 46 0.39 -3.97 -23.95
N THR A 47 -0.50 -4.57 -23.17
CA THR A 47 -1.50 -5.54 -23.66
C THR A 47 -2.84 -4.87 -24.03
N LEU A 48 -2.97 -3.55 -23.80
CA LEU A 48 -4.20 -2.77 -24.00
C LEU A 48 -4.21 -1.98 -25.33
N ASP A 49 -3.36 -2.34 -26.30
CA ASP A 49 -3.21 -1.63 -27.59
C ASP A 49 -4.34 -1.87 -28.61
N SER A 50 -5.44 -2.53 -28.21
CA SER A 50 -6.57 -2.83 -29.09
C SER A 50 -7.88 -2.29 -28.53
N TRP A 51 -8.02 -0.96 -28.43
CA TRP A 51 -9.35 -0.36 -28.30
C TRP A 51 -9.50 1.02 -28.93
N ASP A 52 -10.60 1.17 -29.69
CA ASP A 52 -10.98 2.38 -30.39
C ASP A 52 -11.36 3.52 -29.42
N SER A 53 -10.72 4.66 -29.62
CA SER A 53 -10.71 5.86 -28.77
C SER A 53 -12.01 6.68 -28.75
N GLU A 54 -13.17 6.09 -29.03
CA GLU A 54 -14.44 6.83 -29.21
C GLU A 54 -15.57 6.52 -28.20
N THR A 55 -15.28 5.92 -27.05
CA THR A 55 -16.31 5.68 -26.02
C THR A 55 -16.12 6.53 -24.76
N SER A 56 -16.85 7.66 -24.75
CA SER A 56 -17.35 8.45 -23.60
C SER A 56 -16.35 9.07 -22.61
N ASN A 57 -16.01 10.35 -22.84
CA ASN A 57 -15.42 11.26 -21.85
C ASN A 57 -16.48 11.99 -20.99
N GLY A 58 -17.63 11.36 -20.71
CA GLY A 58 -18.67 11.94 -19.85
C GLY A 58 -18.34 11.81 -18.35
N PRO A 59 -18.89 12.67 -17.46
CA PRO A 59 -18.87 12.43 -16.03
C PRO A 59 -19.67 11.17 -15.73
N THR A 60 -19.08 10.18 -15.07
CA THR A 60 -19.75 8.89 -14.80
C THR A 60 -20.23 8.86 -13.35
N THR A 61 -21.07 9.83 -12.99
CA THR A 61 -21.64 9.87 -11.64
C THR A 61 -22.67 8.74 -11.51
N PHE A 62 -22.26 7.59 -11.00
CA PHE A 62 -23.17 6.53 -10.58
C PHE A 62 -23.87 6.99 -9.30
N GLY A 63 -25.16 7.35 -9.41
CA GLY A 63 -25.97 7.63 -8.23
C GLY A 63 -26.20 6.34 -7.42
N ALA A 64 -26.24 6.45 -6.10
CA ALA A 64 -26.38 5.33 -5.16
C ALA A 64 -27.59 4.39 -5.38
N ASN A 65 -28.52 4.73 -6.29
CA ASN A 65 -29.73 3.95 -6.57
C ASN A 65 -29.66 3.09 -7.85
N GLU A 66 -28.53 3.02 -8.56
CA GLU A 66 -28.37 2.16 -9.76
C GLU A 66 -27.00 1.44 -9.80
N VAL A 67 -26.53 0.94 -8.66
CA VAL A 67 -25.35 0.05 -8.64
C VAL A 67 -25.83 -1.38 -8.89
N THR A 68 -25.30 -2.01 -9.93
CA THR A 68 -25.68 -3.36 -10.36
C THR A 68 -24.43 -4.18 -10.65
N GLU A 69 -24.61 -5.46 -10.95
CA GLU A 69 -23.53 -6.36 -11.36
C GLU A 69 -22.72 -5.82 -12.56
N THR A 70 -23.34 -5.05 -13.47
CA THR A 70 -22.65 -4.45 -14.61
C THR A 70 -21.83 -3.21 -14.24
N THR A 71 -22.08 -2.61 -13.07
CA THR A 71 -21.36 -1.41 -12.61
C THR A 71 -19.91 -1.73 -12.26
N VAL A 72 -19.63 -2.90 -11.67
CA VAL A 72 -18.27 -3.34 -11.33
C VAL A 72 -17.37 -3.37 -12.58
N PRO A 73 -17.66 -4.15 -13.65
CA PRO A 73 -16.79 -4.19 -14.83
C PRO A 73 -16.72 -2.85 -15.57
N GLN A 74 -17.76 -2.00 -15.49
CA GLN A 74 -17.70 -0.65 -16.07
C GLN A 74 -16.68 0.24 -15.34
N LEU A 75 -16.77 0.29 -14.01
CA LEU A 75 -15.86 1.06 -13.17
C LEU A 75 -14.41 0.57 -13.31
N THR A 76 -14.18 -0.74 -13.35
CA THR A 76 -12.83 -1.28 -13.51
C THR A 76 -12.23 -0.98 -14.89
N VAL A 77 -13.03 -1.03 -15.97
CA VAL A 77 -12.58 -0.59 -17.30
C VAL A 77 -12.27 0.90 -17.32
N PHE A 78 -13.03 1.73 -16.62
CA PHE A 78 -12.71 3.16 -16.50
C PHE A 78 -11.40 3.39 -15.74
N LEU A 79 -11.17 2.68 -14.64
CA LEU A 79 -9.90 2.75 -13.89
C LEU A 79 -8.71 2.46 -14.81
N GLU A 80 -8.80 1.40 -15.59
CA GLU A 80 -7.74 0.99 -16.52
C GLU A 80 -7.50 2.04 -17.62
N LYS A 81 -8.57 2.56 -18.23
CA LYS A 81 -8.48 3.60 -19.26
C LYS A 81 -7.87 4.90 -18.72
N ARG A 82 -8.32 5.37 -17.56
CA ARG A 82 -7.82 6.62 -16.95
C ARG A 82 -6.39 6.46 -16.45
N ALA A 83 -6.03 5.31 -15.89
CA ALA A 83 -4.65 5.04 -15.48
C ALA A 83 -3.70 4.99 -16.69
N LEU A 84 -4.11 4.35 -17.80
CA LEU A 84 -3.31 4.35 -19.04
C LEU A 84 -3.13 5.77 -19.57
N SER A 85 -4.23 6.52 -19.71
CA SER A 85 -4.18 7.89 -20.22
C SER A 85 -3.28 8.79 -19.36
N ASN A 86 -3.35 8.63 -18.03
CA ASN A 86 -2.47 9.33 -17.11
C ASN A 86 -1.00 8.97 -17.33
N GLN A 87 -0.68 7.67 -17.40
CA GLN A 87 0.67 7.17 -17.62
C GLN A 87 1.25 7.69 -18.95
N GLU A 88 0.48 7.64 -20.03
CA GLU A 88 0.87 8.16 -21.34
C GLU A 88 1.13 9.67 -21.30
N ALA A 89 0.26 10.43 -20.63
CA ALA A 89 0.43 11.87 -20.50
C ALA A 89 1.71 12.23 -19.70
N ARG A 90 2.02 11.48 -18.64
CA ARG A 90 3.28 11.61 -17.87
C ARG A 90 4.49 11.24 -18.72
N ASN A 91 4.42 10.16 -19.49
CA ASN A 91 5.51 9.72 -20.37
C ASN A 91 5.78 10.73 -21.49
N ASN A 92 4.74 11.34 -22.05
CA ASN A 92 4.85 12.34 -23.11
C ASN A 92 5.33 13.71 -22.60
N PHE A 93 5.01 14.05 -21.35
CA PHE A 93 5.24 15.38 -20.79
C PHE A 93 5.83 15.35 -19.35
N PRO A 94 6.95 14.64 -19.09
CA PRO A 94 7.43 14.35 -17.74
C PRO A 94 7.72 15.61 -16.91
N GLU A 95 8.32 16.63 -17.54
CA GLU A 95 8.68 17.89 -16.89
C GLU A 95 7.59 18.96 -16.97
N GLN A 96 6.37 18.60 -17.40
CA GLN A 96 5.27 19.55 -17.58
C GLN A 96 3.99 19.08 -16.86
N PRO A 97 3.95 19.14 -15.51
CA PRO A 97 2.80 18.68 -14.73
C PRO A 97 1.44 19.23 -15.17
N LYS A 98 1.41 20.48 -15.62
CA LYS A 98 0.19 21.12 -16.12
C LYS A 98 -0.43 20.40 -17.33
N ARG A 99 0.35 19.62 -18.10
CA ARG A 99 -0.14 18.90 -19.29
C ARG A 99 -0.82 17.58 -18.95
N PHE A 100 -0.47 16.95 -17.84
CA PHE A 100 -1.08 15.69 -17.41
C PHE A 100 -2.03 15.84 -16.21
N MET A 101 -2.12 17.04 -15.63
CA MET A 101 -3.02 17.37 -14.50
C MET A 101 -4.48 16.94 -14.75
N GLN A 102 -5.01 17.17 -15.95
CA GLN A 102 -6.39 16.76 -16.27
C GLN A 102 -6.56 15.23 -16.19
N ALA A 103 -5.59 14.47 -16.69
CA ALA A 103 -5.62 13.01 -16.60
C ALA A 103 -5.44 12.51 -15.16
N GLU A 104 -4.70 13.23 -14.31
CA GLU A 104 -4.61 12.92 -12.87
C GLU A 104 -5.96 13.13 -12.16
N LEU A 105 -6.63 14.27 -12.43
CA LEU A 105 -7.95 14.56 -11.86
C LEU A 105 -9.01 13.55 -12.30
N GLU A 106 -8.96 13.11 -13.56
CA GLU A 106 -9.89 12.10 -14.07
C GLU A 106 -9.65 10.71 -13.45
N LEU A 107 -8.38 10.32 -13.26
CA LEU A 107 -8.03 9.08 -12.56
C LEU A 107 -8.51 9.13 -11.10
N GLN A 108 -8.26 10.24 -10.41
CA GLN A 108 -8.75 10.45 -9.04
C GLN A 108 -10.29 10.38 -8.98
N GLY A 109 -10.98 11.05 -9.89
CA GLY A 109 -12.45 11.02 -9.96
C GLY A 109 -12.99 9.60 -10.12
N THR A 110 -12.34 8.74 -10.92
CA THR A 110 -12.73 7.33 -11.05
C THR A 110 -12.49 6.55 -9.75
N LEU A 111 -11.40 6.80 -9.02
CA LEU A 111 -11.15 6.17 -7.72
C LEU A 111 -12.23 6.56 -6.69
N GLU A 112 -12.66 7.83 -6.69
CA GLU A 112 -13.76 8.33 -5.85
C GLU A 112 -15.10 7.69 -6.26
N GLU A 113 -15.42 7.60 -7.55
CA GLU A 113 -16.63 6.95 -8.05
C GLU A 113 -16.71 5.46 -7.66
N MET A 114 -15.57 4.76 -7.61
CA MET A 114 -15.50 3.36 -7.19
C MET A 114 -15.88 3.12 -5.73
N GLN A 115 -15.88 4.14 -4.86
CA GLN A 115 -16.26 4.00 -3.46
C GLN A 115 -17.72 3.57 -3.29
N VAL A 116 -18.57 3.80 -4.30
CA VAL A 116 -19.96 3.32 -4.29
C VAL A 116 -20.07 1.79 -4.12
N LEU A 117 -19.02 1.05 -4.50
CA LEU A 117 -18.97 -0.40 -4.32
C LEU A 117 -18.92 -0.80 -2.85
N ALA A 118 -18.37 0.02 -1.96
CA ALA A 118 -18.33 -0.25 -0.53
C ALA A 118 -19.72 -0.40 0.08
N ALA A 119 -20.68 0.41 -0.40
CA ALA A 119 -22.08 0.35 0.02
C ALA A 119 -22.88 -0.81 -0.58
N ASN A 120 -22.27 -1.63 -1.46
CA ASN A 120 -22.91 -2.74 -2.17
C ASN A 120 -22.06 -4.02 -2.06
N PRO A 121 -21.84 -4.55 -0.84
CA PRO A 121 -20.86 -5.59 -0.58
C PRO A 121 -21.26 -6.96 -1.19
N GLU A 122 -22.51 -7.13 -1.61
CA GLU A 122 -22.95 -8.26 -2.44
C GLU A 122 -22.26 -8.35 -3.81
N LEU A 123 -21.65 -7.26 -4.28
CA LEU A 123 -20.91 -7.20 -5.54
C LEU A 123 -19.45 -7.62 -5.42
N TYR A 124 -18.95 -7.87 -4.20
CA TYR A 124 -17.54 -8.22 -3.97
C TYR A 124 -17.09 -9.50 -4.67
N PRO A 125 -17.92 -10.55 -4.82
CA PRO A 125 -17.55 -11.70 -5.65
C PRO A 125 -17.21 -11.31 -7.09
N ILE A 126 -17.98 -10.39 -7.68
CA ILE A 126 -17.75 -9.89 -9.04
C ILE A 126 -16.48 -9.02 -9.08
N LEU A 127 -16.27 -8.19 -8.06
CA LEU A 127 -15.05 -7.41 -7.92
C LEU A 127 -13.82 -8.31 -7.79
N ALA A 128 -13.91 -9.43 -7.07
CA ALA A 128 -12.83 -10.39 -6.91
C ALA A 128 -12.42 -11.06 -8.23
N GLU A 129 -13.32 -11.17 -9.21
CA GLU A 129 -12.99 -11.65 -10.55
C GLU A 129 -12.13 -10.64 -11.35
N GLN A 130 -12.14 -9.36 -10.96
CA GLN A 130 -11.40 -8.26 -11.59
C GLN A 130 -9.93 -8.19 -11.14
N THR A 131 -9.21 -9.30 -11.21
CA THR A 131 -7.83 -9.45 -10.70
C THR A 131 -6.84 -8.43 -11.28
N ARG A 132 -6.92 -8.15 -12.58
CA ARG A 132 -6.07 -7.15 -13.25
C ARG A 132 -6.34 -5.72 -12.75
N PRO A 133 -7.59 -5.23 -12.77
CA PRO A 133 -7.94 -3.94 -12.15
C PRO A 133 -7.51 -3.81 -10.68
N ILE A 134 -7.67 -4.87 -9.87
CA ILE A 134 -7.22 -4.86 -8.47
C ILE A 134 -5.70 -4.71 -8.39
N SER A 135 -4.94 -5.44 -9.22
CA SER A 135 -3.48 -5.33 -9.26
C SER A 135 -3.03 -3.91 -9.67
N LEU A 136 -3.71 -3.31 -10.65
CA LEU A 136 -3.50 -1.91 -11.04
C LEU A 136 -3.78 -0.96 -9.87
N LEU A 137 -4.91 -1.13 -9.17
CA LEU A 137 -5.27 -0.33 -8.00
C LEU A 137 -4.18 -0.36 -6.93
N LEU A 138 -3.67 -1.55 -6.60
CA LEU A 138 -2.58 -1.70 -5.62
C LEU A 138 -1.28 -1.05 -6.11
N GLY A 139 -0.95 -1.14 -7.40
CA GLY A 139 0.20 -0.46 -7.98
C GLY A 139 0.11 1.06 -7.91
N LEU A 140 -1.10 1.64 -7.95
CA LEU A 140 -1.30 3.09 -7.78
C LEU A 140 -0.96 3.58 -6.37
N LEU A 141 -0.84 2.71 -5.35
CA LEU A 141 -0.30 3.09 -4.04
C LEU A 141 1.14 3.61 -4.14
N ALA A 142 1.91 3.22 -5.16
CA ALA A 142 3.27 3.70 -5.39
C ALA A 142 3.33 4.99 -6.23
N HIS A 143 2.19 5.53 -6.69
CA HIS A 143 2.14 6.67 -7.61
C HIS A 143 2.84 7.92 -7.06
N GLU A 144 3.56 8.66 -7.91
CA GLU A 144 4.38 9.82 -7.52
C GLU A 144 3.55 11.01 -7.01
N ASN A 145 2.36 11.22 -7.60
CA ASN A 145 1.40 12.18 -7.08
C ASN A 145 0.73 11.60 -5.82
N THR A 146 0.83 12.35 -4.71
CA THR A 146 0.31 11.92 -3.42
C THR A 146 -1.21 11.88 -3.38
N ASP A 147 -1.88 12.77 -4.09
CA ASP A 147 -3.35 12.82 -4.13
C ASP A 147 -3.95 11.54 -4.71
N ILE A 148 -3.30 10.95 -5.73
CA ILE A 148 -3.74 9.68 -6.32
C ILE A 148 -3.61 8.53 -5.33
N ASN A 149 -2.47 8.40 -4.63
CA ASN A 149 -2.31 7.30 -3.69
C ASN A 149 -3.16 7.48 -2.41
N LEU A 150 -3.43 8.71 -1.97
CA LEU A 150 -4.42 8.98 -0.93
C LEU A 150 -5.83 8.57 -1.37
N SER A 151 -6.20 8.83 -2.63
CA SER A 151 -7.49 8.40 -3.18
C SER A 151 -7.63 6.87 -3.23
N VAL A 152 -6.53 6.15 -3.48
CA VAL A 152 -6.49 4.68 -3.39
C VAL A 152 -6.67 4.22 -1.94
N ILE A 153 -6.00 4.86 -0.98
CA ILE A 153 -6.18 4.55 0.45
C ILE A 153 -7.62 4.77 0.86
N ASP A 154 -8.24 5.87 0.44
CA ASP A 154 -9.64 6.17 0.73
C ASP A 154 -10.55 5.08 0.17
N LEU A 155 -10.37 4.69 -1.09
CA LEU A 155 -11.14 3.60 -1.69
C LEU A 155 -10.95 2.27 -0.95
N LEU A 156 -9.71 1.90 -0.61
CA LEU A 156 -9.43 0.66 0.12
C LEU A 156 -10.00 0.71 1.55
N HIS A 157 -9.97 1.87 2.21
CA HIS A 157 -10.52 2.05 3.54
C HIS A 157 -12.03 1.84 3.56
N GLU A 158 -12.76 2.39 2.59
CA GLU A 158 -14.20 2.17 2.45
C GLU A 158 -14.51 0.70 2.09
N LEU A 159 -13.78 0.11 1.14
CA LEU A 159 -14.01 -1.29 0.73
C LEU A 159 -13.66 -2.32 1.80
N LEU A 160 -12.78 -1.98 2.74
CA LEU A 160 -12.27 -2.91 3.75
C LEU A 160 -12.78 -2.59 5.15
N GLU A 161 -13.76 -1.69 5.30
CA GLU A 161 -14.38 -1.40 6.59
C GLU A 161 -15.02 -2.67 7.17
N SER A 162 -14.68 -3.02 8.41
CA SER A 162 -15.08 -4.31 8.99
C SER A 162 -16.59 -4.53 9.06
N SER A 163 -17.39 -3.47 9.25
CA SER A 163 -18.85 -3.52 9.16
C SER A 163 -19.35 -3.97 7.80
N CYS A 164 -18.83 -3.37 6.71
CA CYS A 164 -19.18 -3.75 5.34
C CYS A 164 -18.78 -5.19 5.03
N LEU A 165 -17.57 -5.59 5.46
CA LEU A 165 -17.07 -6.94 5.24
C LEU A 165 -17.91 -8.01 5.98
N GLN A 166 -18.33 -7.73 7.21
CA GLN A 166 -19.19 -8.62 7.98
C GLN A 166 -20.60 -8.72 7.38
N GLU A 167 -21.16 -7.61 6.88
CA GLU A 167 -22.49 -7.57 6.27
C GLU A 167 -22.58 -8.41 4.99
N ALA A 168 -21.56 -8.37 4.13
CA ALA A 168 -21.54 -9.21 2.91
C ALA A 168 -21.57 -10.72 3.21
N GLY A 169 -21.01 -11.10 4.36
CA GLY A 169 -20.72 -12.48 4.75
C GLY A 169 -19.33 -12.93 4.28
N LEU A 170 -18.58 -13.53 5.21
CA LEU A 170 -17.18 -13.93 5.02
C LEU A 170 -16.95 -14.79 3.78
N ASP A 171 -17.89 -15.68 3.44
CA ASP A 171 -17.76 -16.56 2.26
C ASP A 171 -17.66 -15.77 0.94
N LYS A 172 -18.34 -14.62 0.84
CA LYS A 172 -18.30 -13.75 -0.35
C LYS A 172 -17.05 -12.86 -0.37
N VAL A 173 -16.65 -12.39 0.81
CA VAL A 173 -15.52 -11.46 0.98
C VAL A 173 -14.18 -12.17 0.88
N ASN A 174 -14.09 -13.43 1.31
CA ASN A 174 -12.83 -14.17 1.33
C ASN A 174 -12.15 -14.20 -0.03
N GLN A 175 -12.89 -14.41 -1.12
CA GLN A 175 -12.31 -14.40 -2.46
C GLN A 175 -11.69 -13.03 -2.81
N PHE A 176 -12.35 -11.94 -2.45
CA PHE A 176 -11.83 -10.58 -2.66
C PHE A 176 -10.56 -10.32 -1.84
N LEU A 177 -10.56 -10.70 -0.56
CA LEU A 177 -9.39 -10.58 0.31
C LEU A 177 -8.21 -11.42 -0.18
N GLU A 178 -8.44 -12.65 -0.64
CA GLU A 178 -7.38 -13.51 -1.20
C GLU A 178 -6.72 -12.87 -2.43
N VAL A 179 -7.51 -12.21 -3.29
CA VAL A 179 -6.97 -11.48 -4.45
C VAL A 179 -6.12 -10.28 -4.00
N LEU A 180 -6.59 -9.52 -3.00
CA LEU A 180 -5.82 -8.39 -2.45
C LEU A 180 -4.51 -8.84 -1.79
N PHE A 181 -4.53 -9.89 -0.97
CA PHE A 181 -3.34 -10.42 -0.33
C PHE A 181 -2.35 -11.00 -1.35
N SER A 182 -2.86 -11.74 -2.34
CA SER A 182 -2.05 -12.24 -3.45
C SER A 182 -1.39 -11.10 -4.24
N GLY A 183 -2.09 -9.98 -4.38
CA GLY A 183 -1.59 -8.73 -4.97
C GLY A 183 -0.66 -7.92 -4.08
N GLN A 184 -0.16 -8.47 -2.97
CA GLN A 184 0.75 -7.78 -2.04
C GLN A 184 0.17 -6.50 -1.40
N LEU A 185 -1.14 -6.49 -1.08
CA LEU A 185 -1.81 -5.35 -0.43
C LEU A 185 -0.99 -4.79 0.75
N ILE A 186 -0.60 -5.66 1.69
CA ILE A 186 0.08 -5.23 2.91
C ILE A 186 1.42 -4.59 2.60
N GLN A 187 2.25 -5.24 1.78
CA GLN A 187 3.54 -4.69 1.40
C GLN A 187 3.39 -3.31 0.74
N SER A 188 2.41 -3.16 -0.15
CA SER A 188 2.11 -1.91 -0.85
C SER A 188 1.66 -0.80 0.12
N LEU A 189 0.79 -1.13 1.08
CA LEU A 189 0.37 -0.20 2.15
C LEU A 189 1.56 0.24 3.01
N ILE A 190 2.42 -0.70 3.44
CA ILE A 190 3.58 -0.38 4.28
C ILE A 190 4.62 0.46 3.53
N GLN A 191 4.83 0.21 2.24
CA GLN A 191 5.70 1.04 1.41
C GLN A 191 5.14 2.46 1.24
N ASN A 192 3.83 2.60 0.99
CA ASN A 192 3.20 3.90 0.84
C ASN A 192 3.19 4.69 2.17
N ILE A 193 2.71 4.11 3.27
CA ILE A 193 2.61 4.80 4.56
C ILE A 193 3.98 5.26 5.09
N SER A 194 5.08 4.62 4.65
CA SER A 194 6.45 5.00 5.00
C SER A 194 6.92 6.32 4.37
N ARG A 195 6.33 6.75 3.24
CA ARG A 195 6.70 7.97 2.53
C ARG A 195 5.79 9.18 2.81
N LEU A 196 4.65 8.96 3.48
CA LEU A 196 3.71 10.03 3.82
C LEU A 196 4.30 10.99 4.88
N ASP A 197 4.04 12.27 4.70
CA ASP A 197 4.44 13.38 5.55
C ASP A 197 3.26 13.84 6.43
N GLU A 198 3.22 13.31 7.65
CA GLU A 198 2.17 13.61 8.64
C GLU A 198 2.16 15.07 9.15
N THR A 199 3.08 15.93 8.70
CA THR A 199 2.96 17.37 8.93
C THR A 199 1.88 18.02 8.05
N LYS A 200 1.50 17.35 6.96
CA LYS A 200 0.38 17.71 6.10
C LYS A 200 -0.86 16.95 6.56
N LYS A 201 -1.97 17.67 6.66
CA LYS A 201 -3.23 17.13 7.21
C LYS A 201 -3.74 15.93 6.42
N ASP A 202 -3.74 16.01 5.09
CA ASP A 202 -4.34 14.98 4.24
C ASP A 202 -3.48 13.71 4.22
N GLU A 203 -2.16 13.86 4.23
CA GLU A 203 -1.25 12.70 4.37
C GLU A 203 -1.31 12.08 5.77
N ALA A 204 -1.51 12.88 6.83
CA ALA A 204 -1.78 12.37 8.18
C ALA A 204 -3.10 11.59 8.25
N ASP A 205 -4.13 12.02 7.52
CA ASP A 205 -5.39 11.30 7.37
C ASP A 205 -5.21 9.98 6.60
N GLY A 206 -4.41 9.98 5.53
CA GLY A 206 -4.02 8.77 4.81
C GLY A 206 -3.30 7.74 5.70
N VAL A 207 -2.40 8.20 6.59
CA VAL A 207 -1.80 7.32 7.62
C VAL A 207 -2.87 6.75 8.54
N HIS A 208 -3.82 7.56 9.00
CA HIS A 208 -4.92 7.12 9.87
C HIS A 208 -5.78 6.03 9.21
N LYS A 209 -6.21 6.27 7.96
CA LYS A 209 -7.00 5.32 7.18
C LYS A 209 -6.23 4.04 6.87
N THR A 210 -4.93 4.13 6.61
CA THR A 210 -4.09 2.92 6.43
C THR A 210 -4.08 2.05 7.70
N LEU A 211 -4.05 2.66 8.89
CA LEU A 211 -4.17 1.92 10.15
C LEU A 211 -5.56 1.29 10.30
N GLY A 212 -6.62 1.98 9.89
CA GLY A 212 -8.00 1.44 9.87
C GLY A 212 -8.18 0.25 8.94
N ILE A 213 -7.52 0.27 7.76
CA ILE A 213 -7.47 -0.90 6.86
C ILE A 213 -6.80 -2.07 7.58
N VAL A 214 -5.65 -1.85 8.20
CA VAL A 214 -4.92 -2.91 8.92
C VAL A 214 -5.74 -3.47 10.08
N GLU A 215 -6.38 -2.62 10.87
CA GLU A 215 -7.26 -3.04 11.97
C GLU A 215 -8.42 -3.90 11.46
N SER A 216 -9.12 -3.44 10.42
CA SER A 216 -10.25 -4.17 9.83
C SER A 216 -9.80 -5.53 9.26
N LEU A 217 -8.63 -5.59 8.61
CA LEU A 217 -8.06 -6.85 8.13
C LEU A 217 -7.73 -7.81 9.28
N LEU A 218 -7.19 -7.33 10.40
CA LEU A 218 -6.91 -8.16 11.58
C LEU A 218 -8.20 -8.67 12.24
N GLU A 219 -9.26 -7.87 12.24
CA GLU A 219 -10.58 -8.27 12.76
C GLU A 219 -11.19 -9.40 11.91
N ILE A 220 -11.14 -9.27 10.59
CA ILE A 220 -11.77 -10.22 9.65
C ILE A 220 -10.89 -11.45 9.39
N ARG A 221 -9.57 -11.28 9.33
CA ARG A 221 -8.57 -12.31 9.03
C ARG A 221 -7.45 -12.31 10.08
N PRO A 222 -7.75 -12.73 11.32
CA PRO A 222 -6.76 -12.75 12.40
C PRO A 222 -5.58 -13.67 12.10
N ASP A 223 -5.76 -14.69 11.25
CA ASP A 223 -4.71 -15.59 10.77
C ASP A 223 -3.60 -14.88 9.97
N MET A 224 -3.88 -13.69 9.44
CA MET A 224 -2.92 -12.91 8.65
C MET A 224 -1.97 -12.07 9.50
N ASN A 225 -2.17 -11.98 10.82
CA ASN A 225 -1.39 -11.11 11.70
C ASN A 225 0.13 -11.36 11.62
N VAL A 226 0.56 -12.63 11.65
CA VAL A 226 1.98 -13.01 11.53
C VAL A 226 2.53 -12.64 10.14
N ILE A 227 1.74 -12.84 9.08
CA ILE A 227 2.14 -12.50 7.70
C ILE A 227 2.30 -10.97 7.57
N MET A 228 1.34 -10.21 8.07
CA MET A 228 1.38 -8.75 8.06
C MET A 228 2.57 -8.20 8.83
N ALA A 229 2.86 -8.78 10.00
CA ALA A 229 4.04 -8.44 10.79
C ALA A 229 5.34 -8.65 10.00
N ASN A 230 5.48 -9.81 9.33
CA ASN A 230 6.63 -10.16 8.50
C ASN A 230 6.76 -9.31 7.23
N GLN A 231 5.67 -8.74 6.73
CA GLN A 231 5.67 -7.81 5.59
C GLN A 231 5.98 -6.35 6.00
N GLY A 232 6.48 -6.14 7.23
CA GLY A 232 7.03 -4.86 7.68
C GLY A 232 6.08 -3.99 8.48
N LEU A 233 4.84 -4.44 8.76
CA LEU A 233 3.89 -3.70 9.59
C LEU A 233 4.48 -3.37 10.96
N PHE A 234 5.02 -4.37 11.65
CA PHE A 234 5.56 -4.19 13.00
C PHE A 234 6.77 -3.29 13.03
N GLU A 235 7.66 -3.43 12.04
CA GLU A 235 8.81 -2.55 11.88
C GLU A 235 8.37 -1.09 11.70
N TRP A 236 7.31 -0.85 10.92
CA TRP A 236 6.76 0.48 10.73
C TRP A 236 6.11 1.03 12.01
N LEU A 237 5.24 0.26 12.67
CA LEU A 237 4.55 0.67 13.91
C LEU A 237 5.56 1.06 15.00
N LEU A 238 6.58 0.22 15.23
CA LEU A 238 7.62 0.48 16.23
C LEU A 238 8.44 1.73 15.90
N ARG A 239 8.84 1.92 14.63
CA ARG A 239 9.55 3.13 14.19
C ARG A 239 8.68 4.37 14.39
N ARG A 240 7.38 4.29 14.09
CA ARG A 240 6.45 5.41 14.23
C ARG A 240 6.24 5.83 15.70
N LEU A 241 6.19 4.87 16.63
CA LEU A 241 6.10 5.16 18.08
C LEU A 241 7.34 5.91 18.61
N GLN A 242 8.51 5.70 18.01
CA GLN A 242 9.75 6.36 18.43
C GLN A 242 9.89 7.79 17.89
N LYS A 243 9.17 8.14 16.81
CA LYS A 243 9.21 9.48 16.21
C LYS A 243 8.61 10.55 17.14
N ARG A 244 9.12 11.78 17.03
CA ARG A 244 8.56 13.00 17.66
C ARG A 244 7.50 13.62 16.73
N PRO A 245 6.49 14.37 17.24
CA PRO A 245 6.27 14.77 18.63
C PRO A 245 5.89 13.59 19.54
N VAL A 246 5.82 13.86 20.85
CA VAL A 246 5.54 12.80 21.85
C VAL A 246 4.15 12.20 21.66
N PHE A 247 3.19 13.00 21.20
CA PHE A 247 1.78 12.63 21.11
C PHE A 247 1.12 13.29 19.90
N ASP A 248 0.34 12.48 19.19
CA ASP A 248 -0.60 12.85 18.13
C ASP A 248 -1.62 11.71 18.00
N LYS A 249 -2.71 11.91 17.25
CA LYS A 249 -3.79 10.92 17.13
C LYS A 249 -3.32 9.61 16.48
N ASN A 250 -2.49 9.70 15.45
CA ASN A 250 -1.96 8.52 14.75
C ASN A 250 -1.02 7.73 15.66
N LYS A 251 -0.22 8.40 16.48
CA LYS A 251 0.66 7.74 17.45
C LYS A 251 -0.12 6.99 18.53
N LEU A 252 -1.24 7.54 19.00
CA LEU A 252 -2.16 6.83 19.88
C LEU A 252 -2.71 5.59 19.17
N TYR A 253 -3.22 5.76 17.95
CA TYR A 253 -3.79 4.64 17.18
C TYR A 253 -2.77 3.52 16.91
N VAL A 254 -1.54 3.88 16.53
CA VAL A 254 -0.43 2.94 16.37
C VAL A 254 -0.17 2.14 17.66
N SER A 255 -0.26 2.78 18.83
CA SER A 255 -0.05 2.09 20.11
C SER A 255 -1.18 1.11 20.45
N GLU A 256 -2.42 1.46 20.11
CA GLU A 256 -3.58 0.59 20.29
C GLU A 256 -3.54 -0.59 19.33
N LEU A 257 -3.29 -0.34 18.05
CA LEU A 257 -3.18 -1.36 17.02
C LEU A 257 -2.04 -2.35 17.29
N LEU A 258 -0.87 -1.86 17.70
CA LEU A 258 0.24 -2.73 18.09
C LEU A 258 -0.12 -3.59 19.31
N SER A 259 -0.84 -3.02 20.29
CA SER A 259 -1.30 -3.78 21.45
C SER A 259 -2.27 -4.89 21.04
N VAL A 260 -3.20 -4.62 20.12
CA VAL A 260 -4.13 -5.63 19.57
C VAL A 260 -3.35 -6.73 18.86
N ALA A 261 -2.47 -6.37 17.92
CA ALA A 261 -1.70 -7.33 17.14
C ALA A 261 -0.79 -8.24 18.00
N LEU A 262 -0.20 -7.71 19.08
CA LEU A 262 0.62 -8.48 20.04
C LEU A 262 -0.20 -9.39 20.97
N GLN A 263 -1.45 -9.03 21.24
CA GLN A 263 -2.34 -9.86 22.05
C GLN A 263 -2.84 -11.08 21.27
N MET A 264 -3.04 -10.93 19.96
CA MET A 264 -3.56 -11.98 19.06
C MET A 264 -2.62 -13.17 18.92
N ASP A 265 -1.32 -12.95 18.70
CA ASP A 265 -0.36 -14.04 18.43
C ASP A 265 0.87 -13.98 19.32
N GLU A 266 1.22 -15.12 19.92
CA GLU A 266 2.45 -15.25 20.72
C GLU A 266 3.70 -15.11 19.86
N ALA A 267 3.65 -15.56 18.60
CA ALA A 267 4.77 -15.48 17.67
C ALA A 267 5.24 -14.04 17.44
N ASN A 268 4.33 -13.08 17.57
CA ASN A 268 4.61 -11.65 17.43
C ASN A 268 5.17 -11.02 18.72
N ARG A 269 5.16 -11.74 19.86
CA ARG A 269 5.70 -11.28 21.16
C ARG A 269 7.18 -11.65 21.38
N LEU A 270 7.70 -12.60 20.60
CA LEU A 270 9.04 -13.18 20.74
C LEU A 270 10.02 -12.58 19.73
#